data_AF-A0AAW9TV96-F1
#
_entry.id   AF-A0AAW9TV96-F1
#
_cell.length_a   1.000
_cell.length_b   1.000
_cell.length_c   1.000
_cell.angle_alpha   90.00
_cell.angle_beta   90.00
_cell.angle_gamma   90.00
#
_symmetry.space_group_name_H-M   'P 1'
#
loop_
_entity.id
_entity.type
_entity.pdbx_description
1 polymer ?
#
loop_
_entity_poly.entity_id
_entity_poly.type
_entity_poly.pdbx_seq_one_letter_code
_entity_poly.pdbx_strand_id
1 'polypeptide(L)'
;MTLLSAINQACDVVALSQFESVYGSSEPNAQTMVALAQEAGDEIARRVDWQKLLKSLTVTASPENFPSNFQRLTPGGAVRKSDGTFIRPVNNSGQWAVIVGVPSTTAYFFMKGGQFLFSPASAAVSAVVDYVSKNWIFNDPAGEASTWAADDDTTLFPERLLVKGIIWRWKRQKGLAFEDNLAEFEADLEQEINADRGAA
;
A
#
# COMPACT_ATOMS: atom_id res chain seq x y z
N MET A 1 -8.24 5.21 15.08
CA MET A 1 -7.31 6.23 15.60
C MET A 1 -6.95 7.18 14.46
N THR A 2 -6.92 8.49 14.69
CA THR A 2 -6.61 9.51 13.66
C THR A 2 -5.12 9.87 13.65
N LEU A 3 -4.65 10.54 12.59
CA LEU A 3 -3.30 11.09 12.47
C LEU A 3 -2.89 11.90 13.70
N LEU A 4 -3.72 12.87 14.10
CA LEU A 4 -3.45 13.72 15.27
C LEU A 4 -3.31 12.89 16.54
N SER A 5 -4.22 11.95 16.78
CA SER A 5 -4.17 11.11 17.97
C SER A 5 -2.95 10.18 17.99
N ALA A 6 -2.52 9.65 16.83
CA ALA A 6 -1.34 8.82 16.72
C ALA A 6 -0.06 9.62 17.00
N ILE A 7 0.05 10.84 16.47
CA ILE A 7 1.18 11.73 16.74
C ILE A 7 1.21 12.15 18.21
N ASN A 8 0.08 12.52 18.80
CA ASN A 8 0.04 12.91 20.21
C ASN A 8 0.42 11.75 21.15
N GLN A 9 0.03 10.51 20.83
CA GLN A 9 0.53 9.34 21.56
C GLN A 9 2.05 9.16 21.43
N ALA A 10 2.61 9.42 20.25
CA ALA A 10 4.06 9.40 20.08
C ALA A 10 4.73 10.53 20.90
N CYS A 11 4.15 11.73 20.94
CA CYS A 11 4.63 12.88 21.72
C CYS A 11 4.76 12.54 23.21
N ASP A 12 3.77 11.86 23.78
CA ASP A 12 3.78 11.44 25.19
C ASP A 12 4.98 10.53 25.51
N VAL A 13 5.42 9.71 24.55
CA VAL A 13 6.59 8.82 24.71
C VAL A 13 7.92 9.54 24.50
N VAL A 14 7.97 10.51 23.58
CA VAL A 14 9.21 11.23 23.24
C VAL A 14 9.38 12.56 23.99
N ALA A 15 8.54 12.81 24.99
CA ALA A 15 8.53 14.00 25.84
C ALA A 15 8.36 15.33 25.06
N LEU A 16 7.48 15.33 24.06
CA LEU A 16 6.98 16.55 23.43
C LEU A 16 5.61 16.90 23.98
N SER A 17 5.28 18.20 23.98
CA SER A 17 3.91 18.64 24.20
C SER A 17 3.00 18.11 23.10
N GLN A 18 1.77 17.75 23.46
CA GLN A 18 0.74 17.42 22.47
C GLN A 18 0.38 18.64 21.62
N PHE A 19 -0.01 18.39 20.38
CA PHE A 19 -0.46 19.42 19.45
C PHE A 19 -1.99 19.48 19.43
N GLU A 20 -2.54 20.67 19.23
CA GLU A 20 -3.97 20.84 18.94
C GLU A 20 -4.31 20.44 17.49
N SER A 21 -3.37 20.68 16.57
CA SER A 21 -3.43 20.34 15.16
C SER A 21 -2.02 20.11 14.63
N VAL A 22 -1.84 19.11 13.77
CA VAL A 22 -0.52 18.77 13.19
C VAL A 22 -0.50 19.04 11.68
N TYR A 23 -1.60 18.76 11.00
CA TYR A 23 -1.73 18.98 9.58
C TYR A 23 -1.96 20.47 9.27
N GLY A 24 -1.12 21.04 8.39
CA GLY A 24 -1.14 22.47 8.08
C GLY A 24 -0.53 23.37 9.16
N SER A 25 0.01 22.79 10.24
CA SER A 25 0.72 23.54 11.27
C SER A 25 2.03 24.15 10.75
N SER A 26 2.35 25.35 11.23
CA SER A 26 3.64 26.02 10.98
C SER A 26 4.72 25.63 11.98
N GLU A 27 4.38 24.83 13.01
CA GLU A 27 5.36 24.40 14.00
C GLU A 27 6.31 23.33 13.41
N PRO A 28 7.64 23.52 13.51
CA PRO A 28 8.60 22.59 12.93
C PRO A 28 8.50 21.14 13.45
N ASN A 29 8.18 20.92 14.73
CA ASN A 29 8.04 19.56 15.25
C ASN A 29 6.77 18.88 14.73
N ALA A 30 5.66 19.61 14.63
CA ALA A 30 4.42 19.08 14.04
C ALA A 30 4.65 18.65 12.59
N GLN A 31 5.31 19.49 11.78
CA GLN A 31 5.69 19.16 10.40
C GLN A 31 6.59 17.93 10.32
N THR A 32 7.56 17.84 11.22
CA THR A 32 8.45 16.67 11.31
C THR A 32 7.65 15.40 11.65
N MET A 33 6.74 15.46 12.63
CA MET A 33 5.93 14.32 13.03
C MET A 33 5.01 13.84 11.90
N VAL A 34 4.39 14.75 11.13
CA VAL A 34 3.59 14.38 9.95
C VAL A 34 4.46 13.71 8.88
N ALA A 35 5.68 14.21 8.63
CA ALA A 35 6.61 13.59 7.69
C ALA A 35 7.03 12.17 8.13
N LEU A 36 7.31 11.97 9.43
CA LEU A 36 7.62 10.66 9.98
C LEU A 36 6.42 9.71 9.92
N ALA A 37 5.21 10.22 10.16
CA ALA A 37 3.97 9.44 10.04
C ALA A 37 3.73 9.00 8.58
N GLN A 38 3.97 9.88 7.61
CA GLN A 38 3.91 9.55 6.19
C GLN A 38 4.93 8.46 5.83
N GLU A 39 6.19 8.61 6.24
CA GLU A 39 7.24 7.62 5.95
C GLU A 39 6.93 6.26 6.58
N ALA A 40 6.48 6.25 7.83
CA ALA A 40 6.10 5.04 8.54
C ALA A 40 4.92 4.35 7.84
N GLY A 41 3.86 5.07 7.50
CA GLY A 41 2.70 4.51 6.82
C GLY A 41 3.03 3.96 5.43
N ASP A 42 3.86 4.68 4.66
CA ASP A 42 4.33 4.21 3.35
C ASP A 42 5.18 2.93 3.47
N GLU A 43 5.98 2.77 4.51
CA GLU A 43 6.71 1.53 4.78
C GLU A 43 5.76 0.39 5.14
N ILE A 44 4.89 0.59 6.14
CA ILE A 44 3.99 -0.43 6.66
C ILE A 44 3.07 -0.95 5.55
N ALA A 45 2.51 -0.05 4.74
CA ALA A 45 1.64 -0.40 3.61
C ALA A 45 2.36 -1.23 2.53
N ARG A 46 3.68 -1.04 2.34
CA ARG A 46 4.47 -1.78 1.34
C ARG A 46 4.92 -3.16 1.80
N ARG A 47 5.07 -3.38 3.10
CA ARG A 47 5.60 -4.63 3.65
C ARG A 47 4.62 -5.79 3.59
N VAL A 48 3.32 -5.51 3.44
CA VAL A 48 2.25 -6.51 3.56
C VAL A 48 1.17 -6.23 2.52
N ASP A 49 0.54 -7.30 2.03
CA ASP A 49 -0.70 -7.23 1.27
C ASP A 49 -1.89 -7.16 2.25
N TRP A 50 -2.01 -6.04 2.96
CA TRP A 50 -3.09 -5.83 3.94
C TRP A 50 -4.47 -6.06 3.32
N GLN A 51 -5.34 -6.83 3.98
CA GLN A 51 -6.66 -7.19 3.44
C GLN A 51 -7.47 -5.97 2.97
N LYS A 52 -7.43 -4.86 3.73
CA LYS A 52 -8.13 -3.61 3.40
C LYS A 52 -7.60 -2.92 2.13
N LEU A 53 -6.35 -3.20 1.74
CA LEU A 53 -5.70 -2.65 0.54
C LEU A 53 -5.88 -3.53 -0.70
N LEU A 54 -6.43 -4.74 -0.57
CA LEU A 54 -6.72 -5.61 -1.71
C LEU A 54 -7.90 -5.08 -2.52
N LYS A 55 -7.70 -4.92 -3.82
CA LYS A 55 -8.70 -4.43 -4.78
C LYS A 55 -8.72 -5.32 -6.02
N SER A 56 -9.79 -5.21 -6.79
CA SER A 56 -9.96 -5.93 -8.07
C SER A 56 -10.39 -4.97 -9.17
N LEU A 57 -9.81 -5.12 -10.35
CA LEU A 57 -10.19 -4.43 -11.57
C LEU A 57 -10.81 -5.44 -12.54
N THR A 58 -11.99 -5.13 -13.09
CA THR A 58 -12.54 -5.87 -14.24
C THR A 58 -12.10 -5.18 -15.52
N VAL A 59 -11.39 -5.91 -16.36
CA VAL A 59 -10.81 -5.43 -17.60
C VAL A 59 -11.84 -5.45 -18.73
N THR A 60 -11.86 -4.41 -19.55
CA THR A 60 -12.82 -4.27 -20.65
C THR A 60 -12.18 -4.50 -22.02
N ALA A 61 -10.91 -4.12 -22.19
CA ALA A 61 -10.18 -4.25 -23.44
C ALA A 61 -8.67 -4.36 -23.20
N SER A 62 -7.89 -4.59 -24.26
CA SER A 62 -6.43 -4.51 -24.23
C SER A 62 -5.97 -3.44 -25.24
N PRO A 63 -5.12 -2.47 -24.84
CA PRO A 63 -4.58 -2.25 -23.49
C PRO A 63 -5.64 -1.77 -22.49
N GLU A 64 -5.41 -2.06 -21.20
CA GLU A 64 -6.16 -1.51 -20.06
C GLU A 64 -5.19 -0.69 -19.20
N ASN A 65 -5.61 0.50 -18.76
CA ASN A 65 -4.74 1.34 -17.93
C ASN A 65 -4.71 0.83 -16.49
N PHE A 66 -3.58 1.02 -15.80
CA PHE A 66 -3.52 0.77 -14.37
C PHE A 66 -4.48 1.73 -13.65
N PRO A 67 -5.23 1.24 -12.63
CA PRO A 67 -5.95 2.12 -11.73
C PRO A 67 -5.01 3.14 -11.09
N SER A 68 -5.50 4.36 -10.82
CA SER A 68 -4.68 5.43 -10.22
C SER A 68 -4.11 5.06 -8.85
N ASN A 69 -4.79 4.16 -8.13
CA ASN A 69 -4.40 3.61 -6.83
C ASN A 69 -3.55 2.33 -6.94
N PHE A 70 -3.21 1.85 -8.13
CA PHE A 70 -2.43 0.63 -8.31
C PHE A 70 -1.02 0.75 -7.70
N GLN A 71 -0.61 -0.27 -6.94
CA GLN A 71 0.76 -0.40 -6.43
C GLN A 71 1.49 -1.62 -7.04
N ARG A 72 0.89 -2.81 -6.90
CA ARG A 72 1.43 -4.08 -7.38
C ARG A 72 0.31 -5.09 -7.58
N LEU A 73 0.57 -6.13 -8.36
CA LEU A 73 -0.29 -7.32 -8.42
C LEU A 73 -0.21 -8.12 -7.13
N THR A 74 -1.29 -8.81 -6.77
CA THR A 74 -1.25 -9.82 -5.70
C THR A 74 -0.40 -11.03 -6.14
N PRO A 75 0.32 -11.67 -5.20
CA PRO A 75 1.09 -12.87 -5.51
C PRO A 75 0.15 -14.05 -5.79
N GLY A 76 0.62 -15.01 -6.59
CA GLY A 76 -0.07 -16.29 -6.74
C GLY A 76 -1.24 -16.33 -7.74
N GLY A 77 -1.25 -15.46 -8.75
CA GLY A 77 -2.22 -15.55 -9.85
C GLY A 77 -3.21 -14.39 -9.91
N ALA A 78 -2.73 -13.16 -9.72
CA ALA A 78 -3.54 -11.94 -9.75
C ALA A 78 -4.42 -11.75 -10.99
N VAL A 79 -4.05 -12.31 -12.14
CA VAL A 79 -4.77 -12.06 -13.39
C VAL A 79 -5.45 -13.35 -13.86
N ARG A 80 -6.77 -13.29 -13.96
CA ARG A 80 -7.61 -14.43 -14.32
C ARG A 80 -8.71 -14.03 -15.30
N LYS A 81 -9.17 -14.98 -16.11
CA LYS A 81 -10.39 -14.82 -16.90
C LYS A 81 -11.62 -14.86 -15.99
N SER A 82 -12.78 -14.48 -16.54
CA SER A 82 -14.07 -14.56 -15.86
C SER A 82 -14.45 -15.98 -15.43
N ASP A 83 -13.95 -17.01 -16.13
CA ASP A 83 -14.12 -18.42 -15.77
C ASP A 83 -13.17 -18.92 -14.67
N GLY A 84 -12.30 -18.04 -14.13
CA GLY A 84 -11.31 -18.37 -13.10
C GLY A 84 -9.98 -18.90 -13.62
N THR A 85 -9.83 -19.10 -14.95
CA THR A 85 -8.56 -19.56 -15.54
C THR A 85 -7.49 -18.47 -15.41
N PHE A 86 -6.34 -18.81 -14.82
CA PHE A 86 -5.21 -17.89 -14.73
C PHE A 86 -4.65 -17.51 -16.11
N ILE A 87 -4.32 -16.23 -16.27
CA ILE A 87 -3.64 -15.69 -17.45
C ILE A 87 -2.14 -15.64 -17.13
N ARG A 88 -1.30 -16.14 -18.04
CA ARG A 88 0.14 -16.31 -17.75
C ARG A 88 0.88 -14.98 -17.83
N PRO A 89 1.67 -14.60 -16.81
CA PRO A 89 2.49 -13.40 -16.88
C PRO A 89 3.64 -13.58 -17.85
N VAL A 90 3.96 -12.51 -18.59
CA VAL A 90 5.20 -12.35 -19.34
C VAL A 90 5.96 -11.21 -18.69
N ASN A 91 7.23 -11.41 -18.35
CA ASN A 91 8.00 -10.42 -17.59
C ASN A 91 9.08 -9.72 -18.42
N ASN A 92 9.23 -10.09 -19.69
CA ASN A 92 10.26 -9.57 -20.59
C ASN A 92 9.64 -9.08 -21.91
N SER A 93 10.02 -7.88 -22.34
CA SER A 93 9.49 -7.24 -23.55
C SER A 93 9.79 -8.01 -24.85
N GLY A 94 10.92 -8.71 -24.93
CA GLY A 94 11.28 -9.55 -26.08
C GLY A 94 10.41 -10.79 -26.17
N GLN A 95 10.15 -11.46 -25.04
CA GLN A 95 9.20 -12.58 -24.99
C GLN A 95 7.79 -12.13 -25.38
N TRP A 96 7.37 -10.96 -24.88
CA TRP A 96 6.08 -10.37 -25.25
C TRP A 96 5.96 -10.13 -26.75
N ALA A 97 7.00 -9.58 -27.39
CA ALA A 97 7.00 -9.33 -28.84
C ALA A 97 6.81 -10.62 -29.66
N VAL A 98 7.45 -11.73 -29.24
CA VAL A 98 7.28 -13.04 -29.87
C VAL A 98 5.86 -13.59 -29.66
N ILE A 99 5.33 -13.50 -28.42
CA ILE A 99 3.99 -14.01 -28.06
C ILE A 99 2.88 -13.26 -28.81
N VAL A 100 3.01 -11.96 -29.02
CA VAL A 100 2.01 -11.19 -29.78
C VAL A 100 2.09 -11.51 -31.28
N GLY A 101 3.27 -11.85 -31.79
CA GLY A 101 3.47 -12.21 -33.20
C GLY A 101 3.00 -13.63 -33.56
N VAL A 102 2.80 -14.50 -32.58
CA VAL A 102 2.41 -15.91 -32.80
C VAL A 102 1.05 -16.17 -32.14
N PRO A 103 -0.02 -16.44 -32.92
CA PRO A 103 -1.32 -16.77 -32.36
C PRO A 103 -1.23 -17.94 -31.37
N SER A 104 -1.80 -17.75 -30.18
CA SER A 104 -1.85 -18.77 -29.13
C SER A 104 -3.26 -18.89 -28.58
N THR A 105 -3.67 -20.12 -28.28
CA THR A 105 -4.87 -20.39 -27.47
C THR A 105 -4.62 -20.14 -25.98
N THR A 106 -3.36 -20.13 -25.56
CA THR A 106 -2.96 -19.78 -24.20
C THR A 106 -3.01 -18.28 -24.04
N ALA A 107 -3.69 -17.81 -23.00
CA ALA A 107 -3.76 -16.40 -22.68
C ALA A 107 -2.53 -15.95 -21.89
N TYR A 108 -1.94 -14.84 -22.32
CA TYR A 108 -0.81 -14.17 -21.68
C TYR A 108 -1.17 -12.73 -21.36
N PHE A 109 -0.56 -12.19 -20.31
CA PHE A 109 -0.60 -10.76 -20.04
C PHE A 109 0.81 -10.19 -19.84
N PHE A 110 0.97 -8.91 -20.11
CA PHE A 110 2.20 -8.16 -19.88
C PHE A 110 1.89 -6.77 -19.34
N MET A 111 2.72 -6.31 -18.41
CA MET A 111 2.65 -4.97 -17.85
C MET A 111 3.70 -4.08 -18.51
N LYS A 112 3.28 -2.98 -19.15
CA LYS A 112 4.19 -2.01 -19.76
C LYS A 112 3.58 -0.61 -19.76
N GLY A 113 4.36 0.40 -19.38
CA GLY A 113 3.96 1.81 -19.53
C GLY A 113 2.71 2.21 -18.76
N GLY A 114 2.43 1.57 -17.62
CA GLY A 114 1.22 1.82 -16.84
C GLY A 114 -0.03 1.12 -17.39
N GLN A 115 0.14 0.07 -18.19
CA GLN A 115 -0.96 -0.66 -18.83
C GLN A 115 -0.82 -2.17 -18.68
N PHE A 116 -1.96 -2.85 -18.59
CA PHE A 116 -2.10 -4.27 -18.79
C PHE A 116 -2.36 -4.55 -20.27
N LEU A 117 -1.56 -5.43 -20.85
CA LEU A 117 -1.66 -5.89 -22.23
C LEU A 117 -2.00 -7.36 -22.23
N PHE A 118 -2.86 -7.81 -23.14
CA PHE A 118 -3.32 -9.20 -23.23
C PHE A 118 -3.10 -9.77 -24.64
N SER A 119 -2.70 -11.04 -24.69
CA SER A 119 -2.58 -11.80 -25.94
C SER A 119 -3.22 -13.20 -25.77
N PRO A 120 -4.23 -13.57 -26.58
CA PRO A 120 -4.92 -12.71 -27.54
C PRO A 120 -5.66 -11.56 -26.83
N ALA A 121 -5.93 -10.45 -27.54
CA ALA A 121 -6.62 -9.30 -26.97
C ALA A 121 -8.01 -9.64 -26.39
N SER A 122 -8.68 -10.66 -26.94
CA SER A 122 -9.96 -11.17 -26.43
C SER A 122 -9.87 -11.76 -25.02
N ALA A 123 -8.67 -12.14 -24.56
CA ALA A 123 -8.48 -12.63 -23.19
C ALA A 123 -8.63 -11.52 -22.14
N ALA A 124 -8.64 -10.25 -22.54
CA ALA A 124 -8.84 -9.11 -21.65
C ALA A 124 -10.31 -8.95 -21.23
N VAL A 125 -11.25 -9.32 -22.09
CA VAL A 125 -12.68 -9.03 -21.86
C VAL A 125 -13.17 -9.80 -20.64
N SER A 126 -13.62 -9.06 -19.62
CA SER A 126 -14.05 -9.61 -18.33
C SER A 126 -12.95 -10.34 -17.56
N ALA A 127 -11.68 -10.14 -17.91
CA ALA A 127 -10.59 -10.57 -17.05
C ALA A 127 -10.61 -9.78 -15.74
N VAL A 128 -10.24 -10.43 -14.65
CA VAL A 128 -10.11 -9.82 -13.33
C VAL A 128 -8.62 -9.70 -13.02
N VAL A 129 -8.21 -8.51 -12.60
CA VAL A 129 -6.88 -8.20 -12.10
C VAL A 129 -7.00 -7.86 -10.61
N ASP A 130 -6.50 -8.74 -9.77
CA ASP A 130 -6.40 -8.55 -8.32
C ASP A 130 -5.08 -7.83 -7.99
N TYR A 131 -5.16 -6.73 -7.24
CA TYR A 131 -4.01 -5.86 -6.98
C TYR A 131 -4.05 -5.27 -5.57
N VAL A 132 -2.89 -4.78 -5.14
CA VAL A 132 -2.73 -4.04 -3.88
C VAL A 132 -2.78 -2.54 -4.20
N SER A 133 -3.64 -1.83 -3.49
CA SER A 133 -3.75 -0.36 -3.53
C SER A 133 -2.58 0.30 -2.80
N LYS A 134 -2.07 1.40 -3.34
CA LYS A 134 -1.10 2.28 -2.65
C LYS A 134 -1.77 3.23 -1.66
N ASN A 135 -3.10 3.35 -1.70
CA ASN A 135 -3.84 4.28 -0.87
C ASN A 135 -4.11 3.64 0.49
N TRP A 136 -3.26 3.91 1.47
CA TRP A 136 -3.32 3.32 2.81
C TRP A 136 -3.97 4.21 3.86
N ILE A 137 -4.34 5.43 3.50
CA ILE A 137 -5.04 6.40 4.33
C ILE A 137 -6.51 6.41 3.95
N PHE A 138 -7.39 6.57 4.93
CA PHE A 138 -8.80 6.81 4.71
C PHE A 138 -9.19 8.18 5.25
N ASN A 139 -9.65 9.04 4.35
CA ASN A 139 -10.10 10.40 4.61
C ASN A 139 -11.63 10.38 4.57
N ASP A 140 -12.31 10.54 5.70
CA ASP A 140 -13.78 10.58 5.70
C ASP A 140 -14.25 12.02 5.36
N PRO A 141 -15.07 12.26 4.32
CA PRO A 141 -15.71 11.33 3.38
C PRO A 141 -15.02 11.22 2.01
N ALA A 142 -13.84 11.82 1.84
CA ALA A 142 -13.14 11.91 0.55
C ALA A 142 -12.64 10.55 -0.02
N GLY A 143 -12.55 9.52 0.82
CA GLY A 143 -12.15 8.16 0.44
C GLY A 143 -10.68 7.84 0.70
N GLU A 144 -10.17 6.82 0.00
CA GLU A 144 -8.81 6.31 0.22
C GLU A 144 -7.75 7.19 -0.47
N ALA A 145 -6.69 7.54 0.25
CA ALA A 145 -5.57 8.36 -0.22
C ALA A 145 -4.21 7.72 0.12
N SER A 146 -3.15 8.22 -0.51
CA SER A 146 -1.76 7.84 -0.22
C SER A 146 -0.96 8.95 0.47
N THR A 147 -1.60 10.07 0.78
CA THR A 147 -0.99 11.22 1.43
C THR A 147 -1.97 11.82 2.43
N TRP A 148 -1.49 12.14 3.62
CA TRP A 148 -2.29 12.81 4.63
C TRP A 148 -2.84 14.13 4.09
N ALA A 149 -4.08 14.44 4.44
CA ALA A 149 -4.83 15.62 4.04
C ALA A 149 -5.47 16.36 5.23
N ALA A 150 -5.62 15.70 6.38
CA ALA A 150 -6.22 16.27 7.59
C ALA A 150 -5.80 15.54 8.87
N ASP A 151 -6.08 16.16 10.02
CA ASP A 151 -5.79 15.62 11.36
C ASP A 151 -6.66 14.41 11.75
N ASP A 152 -7.85 14.31 11.15
CA ASP A 152 -8.85 13.27 11.39
C ASP A 152 -8.71 12.07 10.43
N ASP A 153 -7.78 12.14 9.48
CA ASP A 153 -7.45 11.01 8.61
C ASP A 153 -7.05 9.78 9.44
N THR A 154 -7.39 8.61 8.94
CA THR A 154 -7.14 7.32 9.61
C THR A 154 -6.35 6.36 8.72
N THR A 155 -5.74 5.31 9.30
CA THR A 155 -5.01 4.29 8.53
C THR A 155 -5.89 3.08 8.21
N LEU A 156 -5.61 2.45 7.07
CA LEU A 156 -6.21 1.18 6.66
C LEU A 156 -5.45 -0.04 7.18
N PHE A 157 -4.29 0.15 7.79
CA PHE A 157 -3.58 -0.87 8.59
C PHE A 157 -3.73 -0.56 10.09
N PRO A 158 -3.37 -1.49 11.00
CA PRO A 158 -3.53 -1.29 12.43
C PRO A 158 -2.76 -0.09 12.98
N GLU A 159 -3.45 0.79 13.70
CA GLU A 159 -2.94 2.14 13.96
C GLU A 159 -1.77 2.16 14.97
N ARG A 160 -1.65 1.12 15.81
CA ARG A 160 -0.52 0.99 16.75
C ARG A 160 0.83 0.91 16.06
N LEU A 161 0.88 0.33 14.85
CA LEU A 161 2.09 0.25 14.05
C LEU A 161 2.55 1.64 13.61
N LEU A 162 1.61 2.55 13.33
CA LEU A 162 1.93 3.94 12.97
C LEU A 162 2.62 4.63 14.16
N VAL A 163 2.06 4.53 15.36
CA VAL A 163 2.61 5.15 16.58
C VAL A 163 4.03 4.66 16.84
N LYS A 164 4.24 3.34 16.87
CA LYS A 164 5.58 2.75 17.04
C LYS A 164 6.54 3.17 15.93
N GLY A 165 6.07 3.21 14.68
CA GLY A 165 6.81 3.67 13.52
C GLY A 165 7.30 5.11 13.62
N ILE A 166 6.48 6.01 14.18
CA ILE A 166 6.83 7.41 14.43
C ILE A 166 7.90 7.50 15.54
N ILE A 167 7.70 6.79 16.66
CA ILE A 167 8.57 6.88 17.84
C ILE A 167 10.02 6.51 17.52
N TRP A 168 10.25 5.35 16.92
CA TRP A 168 11.63 4.91 16.67
C TRP A 168 12.34 5.79 15.64
N ARG A 169 11.60 6.29 14.63
CA ARG A 169 12.14 7.22 13.63
C ARG A 169 12.51 8.56 14.23
N TRP A 170 11.66 9.09 15.10
CA TRP A 170 11.94 10.32 15.83
C TRP A 170 13.20 10.18 16.67
N LYS A 171 13.30 9.11 17.48
CA LYS A 171 14.48 8.83 18.30
C LYS A 171 15.75 8.71 17.45
N ARG A 172 15.68 7.98 16.34
CA ARG A 172 16.78 7.86 15.37
C ARG A 172 17.20 9.22 14.80
N GLN A 173 16.24 10.05 14.40
CA GLN A 173 16.51 11.40 13.87
C GLN A 173 17.18 12.31 14.92
N LYS A 174 16.84 12.14 16.20
CA LYS A 174 17.44 12.90 17.32
C LYS A 174 18.74 12.28 17.85
N GLY A 175 19.19 11.14 17.32
CA GLY A 175 20.39 10.44 17.80
C GLY A 175 20.21 9.80 19.19
N LEU A 176 18.97 9.50 19.58
CA LEU A 176 18.63 8.79 20.80
C LEU A 176 18.62 7.27 20.54
N ALA A 177 18.80 6.46 21.59
CA ALA A 177 18.65 5.00 21.51
C ALA A 177 17.24 4.65 21.00
N PHE A 178 17.16 3.87 19.92
CA PHE A 178 15.92 3.56 19.20
C PHE A 178 15.77 2.06 18.88
N GLU A 179 16.82 1.28 19.11
CA GLU A 179 16.95 -0.12 18.70
C GLU A 179 15.87 -1.00 19.34
N ASP A 180 15.60 -0.81 20.64
CA ASP A 180 14.54 -1.54 21.34
C ASP A 180 13.15 -1.21 20.78
N ASN A 181 12.86 0.07 20.49
CA ASN A 181 11.58 0.46 19.91
C ASN A 181 11.41 -0.03 18.47
N LEU A 182 12.51 -0.12 17.72
CA LEU A 182 12.49 -0.73 16.39
C LEU A 182 12.23 -2.24 16.51
N ALA A 183 12.86 -2.94 17.45
CA ALA A 183 12.60 -4.36 17.68
C ALA A 183 11.15 -4.64 18.09
N GLU A 184 10.58 -3.81 18.96
CA GLU A 184 9.15 -3.87 19.33
C GLU A 184 8.22 -3.56 18.15
N PHE A 185 8.59 -2.65 17.26
CA PHE A 185 7.83 -2.36 16.04
C PHE A 185 7.84 -3.56 15.08
N GLU A 186 9.01 -4.16 14.86
CA GLU A 186 9.17 -5.32 13.98
C GLU A 186 8.40 -6.55 14.51
N ALA A 187 8.45 -6.80 15.83
CA ALA A 187 7.70 -7.87 16.47
C ALA A 187 6.18 -7.68 16.34
N ASP A 188 5.67 -6.48 16.62
CA ASP A 188 4.24 -6.18 16.47
C ASP A 188 3.80 -6.24 15.01
N LEU A 189 4.64 -5.81 14.07
CA LEU A 189 4.35 -5.87 12.65
C LEU A 189 4.15 -7.33 12.21
N GLU A 190 5.03 -8.23 12.62
CA GLU A 190 4.89 -9.67 12.32
C GLU A 190 3.60 -10.24 12.92
N GLN A 191 3.28 -9.89 14.17
CA GLN A 191 2.03 -10.30 14.81
C GLN A 191 0.80 -9.82 14.02
N GLU A 192 0.80 -8.56 13.58
CA GLU A 192 -0.30 -7.99 12.80
C GLU A 192 -0.43 -8.57 11.41
N ILE A 193 0.68 -8.93 10.78
CA ILE A 193 0.68 -9.66 9.50
C ILE A 193 -0.04 -10.99 9.65
N ASN A 194 0.25 -11.73 10.72
CA ASN A 194 -0.37 -13.02 10.97
C ASN A 194 -1.87 -12.86 11.27
N ALA A 195 -2.21 -11.90 12.13
CA ALA A 195 -3.59 -11.59 12.47
C ALA A 195 -4.43 -11.16 11.25
N ASP A 196 -3.91 -10.29 10.39
CA ASP A 196 -4.61 -9.82 9.16
C ASP A 196 -4.85 -10.96 8.16
N ARG A 197 -3.94 -11.95 8.12
CA ARG A 197 -4.09 -13.17 7.31
C ARG A 197 -5.05 -14.19 7.92
N GLY A 198 -5.51 -13.97 9.15
CA GLY A 198 -6.27 -14.97 9.92
C GLY A 198 -5.43 -16.17 10.32
N ALA A 199 -4.10 -16.05 10.30
CA ALA A 199 -3.19 -17.04 10.88
C ALA A 199 -3.06 -16.74 12.38
N ALA A 200 -3.56 -17.66 13.21
CA ALA A 200 -3.44 -17.59 14.66
C ALA A 200 -1.98 -17.79 15.11
#